data_AF-A0A9W6CCH9-F1
#
_entry.id   AF-A0A9W6CCH9-F1
#
_cell.length_a   1.000
_cell.length_b   1.000
_cell.length_c   1.000
_cell.angle_alpha   90.00
_cell.angle_beta   90.00
_cell.angle_gamma   90.00
#
_symmetry.space_group_name_H-M   'P 1'
#
loop_
_entity.id
_entity.type
_entity.pdbx_description
1 polymer ?
#
loop_
_entity_poly.entity_id
_entity_poly.type
_entity_poly.pdbx_seq_one_letter_code
_entity_poly.pdbx_strand_id
1 'polypeptide(L)'
;MATVLNVIFNVLVIGWSLSPWFFAAYLCAAAVIAAGILTARGKIVRKSAGAQEAQSAVQNRLFDGWDTLLIGNRYNWSRWKEVFGRTVDKAEKTETQYRFSNNILSLLIMVGSIFPMILVVLWTLADSAGNVGRMTSVIVTLPRQVSNIQYLSVIVEYVTELVGIREKVRNIDHAASAVEKENQYHGTIRWENLRFSSGDVEFRFENVENFLEFLKDCAEEERYGRILITGTNGSGKTTVLMRIKEYFGDRAYLFPNHTRLFFEDSNKKEYSTGQRLRANVEEVLDRMKDPSVRLFLFDEWNANLDEENQKEISEYIDRLAKRGLILEVRNKEV
;
A
#
# COMPACT_ATOMS: atom_id res chain seq x y z
N MET A 1 -15.36 -24.89 -14.56
CA MET A 1 -15.82 -25.46 -15.85
C MET A 1 -16.77 -26.65 -15.66
N ALA A 2 -16.42 -27.66 -14.84
CA ALA A 2 -17.27 -28.84 -14.63
C ALA A 2 -18.71 -28.51 -14.14
N THR A 3 -18.86 -27.54 -13.26
CA THR A 3 -20.17 -27.10 -12.71
C THR A 3 -21.08 -26.41 -13.73
N VAL A 4 -20.53 -25.57 -14.61
CA VAL A 4 -21.30 -24.89 -15.66
C VAL A 4 -21.83 -25.89 -16.68
N LEU A 5 -20.99 -26.86 -17.08
CA LEU A 5 -21.39 -27.95 -17.97
C LEU A 5 -22.49 -28.82 -17.34
N ASN A 6 -22.38 -29.09 -16.03
CA ASN A 6 -23.32 -29.91 -15.28
C ASN A 6 -24.70 -29.24 -15.13
N VAL A 7 -24.75 -27.91 -15.01
CA VAL A 7 -26.02 -27.16 -14.98
C VAL A 7 -26.68 -27.12 -16.36
N ILE A 8 -25.92 -26.88 -17.44
CA ILE A 8 -26.46 -26.93 -18.81
C ILE A 8 -27.02 -28.32 -19.11
N PHE A 9 -26.29 -29.38 -18.75
CA PHE A 9 -26.75 -30.76 -18.91
C PHE A 9 -27.96 -31.07 -18.03
N ASN A 10 -28.01 -30.63 -16.77
CA ASN A 10 -29.19 -30.85 -15.92
C ASN A 10 -30.42 -30.13 -16.46
N VAL A 11 -30.31 -28.88 -16.93
CA VAL A 11 -31.44 -28.14 -17.52
C VAL A 11 -31.96 -28.84 -18.78
N LEU A 12 -31.07 -29.34 -19.64
CA LEU A 12 -31.45 -30.08 -20.86
C LEU A 12 -32.08 -31.45 -20.53
N VAL A 13 -31.50 -32.21 -19.61
CA VAL A 13 -31.99 -33.54 -19.22
C VAL A 13 -33.33 -33.44 -18.48
N ILE A 14 -33.54 -32.41 -17.67
CA ILE A 14 -34.78 -32.20 -16.92
C ILE A 14 -35.91 -31.66 -17.81
N GLY A 15 -35.58 -30.76 -18.75
CA GLY A 15 -36.52 -30.32 -19.77
C GLY A 15 -37.05 -31.46 -20.63
N TRP A 16 -36.21 -32.48 -20.88
CA TRP A 16 -36.61 -33.69 -21.60
C TRP A 16 -37.39 -34.69 -20.71
N SER A 17 -37.05 -34.80 -19.42
CA SER A 17 -37.47 -35.94 -18.59
C SER A 17 -38.73 -35.75 -17.72
N LEU A 18 -39.14 -34.52 -17.36
CA LEU A 18 -40.09 -34.32 -16.24
C LEU A 18 -41.38 -33.60 -16.57
N SER A 19 -41.33 -32.41 -17.19
CA SER A 19 -42.51 -31.64 -17.65
C SER A 19 -42.06 -30.28 -18.24
N PRO A 20 -42.73 -29.75 -19.29
CA PRO A 20 -42.43 -28.43 -19.88
C PRO A 20 -42.46 -27.27 -18.87
N TRP A 21 -43.24 -27.40 -17.78
CA TRP A 21 -43.39 -26.36 -16.76
C TRP A 21 -42.12 -26.14 -15.93
N PHE A 22 -41.35 -27.20 -15.65
CA PHE A 22 -40.06 -27.07 -14.97
C PHE A 22 -39.02 -26.37 -15.85
N PHE A 23 -39.05 -26.61 -17.16
CA PHE A 23 -38.18 -25.92 -18.12
C PHE A 23 -38.47 -24.42 -18.14
N ALA A 24 -39.75 -24.03 -18.15
CA ALA A 24 -40.15 -22.62 -18.04
C ALA A 24 -39.67 -21.98 -16.72
N ALA A 25 -39.77 -22.69 -15.59
CA ALA A 25 -39.27 -22.20 -14.29
C ALA A 25 -37.76 -21.93 -14.30
N TYR A 26 -36.97 -22.82 -14.92
CA TYR A 26 -35.52 -22.63 -15.05
C TYR A 26 -35.16 -21.45 -15.96
N LEU A 27 -35.89 -21.24 -17.06
CA LEU A 27 -35.70 -20.07 -17.91
C LEU A 27 -36.05 -18.76 -17.17
N CYS A 28 -37.12 -18.75 -16.38
CA CYS A 28 -37.46 -17.61 -15.52
C CYS A 28 -36.37 -17.36 -14.46
N ALA A 29 -35.86 -18.40 -13.79
CA ALA A 29 -34.79 -18.27 -12.82
C ALA A 29 -33.50 -17.71 -13.46
N ALA A 30 -33.13 -18.19 -14.65
CA ALA A 30 -32.00 -17.68 -15.41
C ALA A 30 -32.19 -16.20 -15.81
N ALA A 31 -33.40 -15.81 -16.22
CA ALA A 31 -33.73 -14.42 -16.53
C ALA A 31 -33.64 -13.50 -15.30
N VAL A 32 -34.09 -13.95 -14.13
CA VAL A 32 -33.95 -13.21 -12.86
C VAL A 32 -32.48 -13.02 -12.48
N ILE A 33 -31.65 -14.05 -12.65
CA ILE A 33 -30.20 -13.96 -12.40
C ILE A 33 -29.56 -12.96 -13.36
N ALA A 34 -29.86 -13.06 -14.67
CA ALA A 34 -29.32 -12.15 -15.67
C ALA A 34 -29.75 -10.69 -15.40
N ALA A 35 -31.02 -10.44 -15.10
CA ALA A 35 -31.53 -9.13 -14.76
C ALA A 35 -30.90 -8.56 -13.47
N GLY A 36 -30.72 -9.39 -12.44
CA GLY A 36 -30.06 -9.01 -11.19
C GLY A 36 -28.61 -8.61 -11.38
N ILE A 37 -27.85 -9.38 -12.19
CA ILE A 37 -26.45 -9.06 -12.52
C ILE A 37 -26.37 -7.78 -13.34
N LEU A 38 -27.21 -7.62 -14.38
CA LEU A 38 -27.17 -6.45 -15.27
C LEU A 38 -27.53 -5.15 -14.53
N THR A 39 -28.56 -5.17 -13.68
CA THR A 39 -28.96 -4.00 -12.89
C THR A 39 -27.94 -3.63 -11.82
N ALA A 40 -27.24 -4.61 -11.25
CA ALA A 40 -26.25 -4.38 -10.22
C ALA A 40 -24.84 -4.07 -10.75
N ARG A 41 -24.54 -4.41 -12.02
CA ARG A 41 -23.23 -4.24 -12.65
C ARG A 41 -22.65 -2.85 -12.43
N GLY A 42 -23.45 -1.79 -12.63
CA GLY A 42 -23.00 -0.40 -12.44
C GLY A 42 -22.60 -0.07 -10.99
N LYS A 43 -23.34 -0.59 -10.00
CA LYS A 43 -23.05 -0.39 -8.58
C LYS A 43 -21.84 -1.20 -8.13
N ILE A 44 -21.71 -2.45 -8.59
CA ILE A 44 -20.57 -3.33 -8.28
C ILE A 44 -19.28 -2.73 -8.85
N VAL A 45 -19.28 -2.29 -10.12
CA VAL A 45 -18.11 -1.69 -10.76
C VAL A 45 -17.65 -0.44 -10.01
N ARG A 46 -18.57 0.46 -9.64
CA ARG A 46 -18.21 1.68 -8.90
C ARG A 46 -17.66 1.39 -7.50
N LYS A 47 -18.27 0.46 -6.75
CA LYS A 47 -17.78 0.09 -5.41
C LYS A 47 -16.47 -0.70 -5.46
N SER A 48 -16.30 -1.56 -6.46
CA SER A 48 -15.06 -2.30 -6.71
C SER A 48 -13.92 -1.36 -7.10
N ALA A 49 -14.18 -0.38 -7.99
CA ALA A 49 -13.20 0.64 -8.35
C ALA A 49 -12.75 1.46 -7.14
N GLY A 50 -13.67 1.87 -6.26
CA GLY A 50 -13.32 2.57 -5.02
C GLY A 50 -12.50 1.73 -4.04
N ALA A 51 -12.78 0.41 -3.94
CA ALA A 51 -11.98 -0.50 -3.13
C ALA A 51 -10.58 -0.70 -3.73
N GLN A 52 -10.47 -0.84 -5.05
CA GLN A 52 -9.19 -0.93 -5.76
C GLN A 52 -8.37 0.35 -5.60
N GLU A 53 -8.99 1.53 -5.74
CA GLU A 53 -8.33 2.82 -5.54
C GLU A 53 -7.80 2.96 -4.10
N ALA A 54 -8.61 2.57 -3.11
CA ALA A 54 -8.17 2.57 -1.71
C ALA A 54 -7.01 1.61 -1.45
N GLN A 55 -7.01 0.43 -2.09
CA GLN A 55 -5.93 -0.54 -1.98
C GLN A 55 -4.64 -0.05 -2.67
N SER A 56 -4.75 0.54 -3.86
CA SER A 56 -3.63 1.20 -4.54
C SER A 56 -3.07 2.35 -3.72
N ALA A 57 -3.93 3.11 -3.03
CA ALA A 57 -3.48 4.18 -2.12
C ALA A 57 -2.66 3.62 -0.95
N VAL A 58 -3.07 2.49 -0.34
CA VAL A 58 -2.27 1.81 0.70
C VAL A 58 -0.91 1.39 0.14
N GLN A 59 -0.86 0.83 -1.07
CA GLN A 59 0.39 0.37 -1.68
C GLN A 59 1.34 1.54 -1.98
N ASN A 60 0.84 2.64 -2.54
CA ASN A 60 1.65 3.84 -2.77
C ASN A 60 2.19 4.40 -1.44
N ARG A 61 1.36 4.46 -0.39
CA ARG A 61 1.79 4.92 0.94
C ARG A 61 2.80 3.98 1.59
N LEU A 62 2.77 2.70 1.28
CA LEU A 62 3.77 1.73 1.75
C LEU A 62 5.14 2.04 1.15
N PHE A 63 5.21 2.30 -0.16
CA PHE A 63 6.45 2.67 -0.84
C PHE A 63 7.03 3.99 -0.29
N ASP A 64 6.19 5.00 -0.03
CA ASP A 64 6.63 6.25 0.62
C ASP A 64 7.22 6.02 2.04
N GLY A 65 6.79 4.93 2.70
CA GLY A 65 7.24 4.58 4.04
C GLY A 65 8.54 3.79 4.09
N TRP A 66 8.91 3.15 2.98
CA TRP A 66 10.04 2.23 2.94
C TRP A 66 11.37 2.92 3.25
N ASP A 67 11.64 4.03 2.57
CA ASP A 67 12.82 4.85 2.80
C ASP A 67 12.85 5.41 4.23
N THR A 68 11.67 5.79 4.75
CA THR A 68 11.51 6.31 6.11
C THR A 68 11.84 5.26 7.17
N LEU A 69 11.43 4.01 6.94
CA LEU A 69 11.74 2.86 7.78
C LEU A 69 13.25 2.56 7.81
N LEU A 70 13.89 2.53 6.64
CA LEU A 70 15.31 2.20 6.52
C LEU A 70 16.21 3.26 7.17
N ILE A 71 15.88 4.54 7.03
CA ILE A 71 16.66 5.63 7.63
C ILE A 71 16.46 5.70 9.14
N GLY A 72 15.28 5.31 9.63
CA GLY A 72 14.99 5.26 11.06
C GLY A 72 14.93 6.65 11.71
N ASN A 73 14.42 7.66 11.00
CA ASN A 73 14.07 8.94 11.62
C ASN A 73 12.74 8.77 12.38
N ARG A 74 12.79 8.80 13.72
CA ARG A 74 11.63 8.55 14.59
C ARG A 74 10.44 9.49 14.29
N TYR A 75 10.72 10.76 14.00
CA TYR A 75 9.69 11.74 13.65
C TYR A 75 8.89 11.29 12.41
N ASN A 76 9.56 11.07 11.28
CA ASN A 76 8.92 10.64 10.04
C ASN A 76 8.23 9.28 10.18
N TRP A 77 8.85 8.34 10.89
CA TRP A 77 8.26 7.02 11.15
C TRP A 77 6.93 7.13 11.90
N SER A 78 6.87 7.93 12.97
CA SER A 78 5.65 8.11 13.76
C SER A 78 4.51 8.70 12.94
N ARG A 79 4.83 9.71 12.11
CA ARG A 79 3.87 10.38 11.22
C ARG A 79 3.40 9.47 10.10
N TRP A 80 4.32 8.77 9.47
CA TRP A 80 4.01 7.78 8.44
C TRP A 80 3.09 6.70 9.01
N LYS A 81 3.40 6.14 10.19
CA LYS A 81 2.60 5.10 10.83
C LYS A 81 1.18 5.55 11.12
N GLU A 82 1.00 6.78 11.60
CA GLU A 82 -0.32 7.39 11.86
C GLU A 82 -1.13 7.52 10.55
N VAL A 83 -0.53 8.06 9.49
CA VAL A 83 -1.20 8.26 8.20
C VAL A 83 -1.46 6.94 7.48
N PHE A 84 -0.50 6.01 7.53
CA PHE A 84 -0.63 4.67 6.98
C PHE A 84 -1.78 3.91 7.65
N GLY A 85 -1.84 3.92 8.99
CA GLY A 85 -2.94 3.30 9.75
C GLY A 85 -4.32 3.81 9.31
N ARG A 86 -4.48 5.14 9.21
CA ARG A 86 -5.74 5.75 8.72
C ARG A 86 -6.10 5.32 7.29
N THR A 87 -5.09 5.15 6.43
CA THR A 87 -5.26 4.74 5.03
C THR A 87 -5.69 3.27 4.95
N VAL A 88 -5.08 2.40 5.76
CA VAL A 88 -5.45 0.98 5.90
C VAL A 88 -6.88 0.87 6.43
N ASP A 89 -7.23 1.57 7.50
CA ASP A 89 -8.59 1.56 8.07
C ASP A 89 -9.64 1.99 7.04
N LYS A 90 -9.32 3.01 6.23
CA LYS A 90 -10.20 3.48 5.15
C LYS A 90 -10.35 2.42 4.05
N ALA A 91 -9.27 1.75 3.67
CA ALA A 91 -9.30 0.68 2.67
C ALA A 91 -10.12 -0.52 3.17
N GLU A 92 -9.90 -0.95 4.41
CA GLU A 92 -10.63 -2.06 5.03
C GLU A 92 -12.14 -1.76 5.13
N LYS A 93 -12.52 -0.55 5.56
CA LYS A 93 -13.93 -0.13 5.60
C LYS A 93 -14.55 -0.14 4.21
N THR A 94 -13.83 0.32 3.19
CA THR A 94 -14.32 0.36 1.80
C THR A 94 -14.47 -1.05 1.22
N GLU A 95 -13.50 -1.94 1.47
CA GLU A 95 -13.58 -3.35 1.06
C GLU A 95 -14.71 -4.09 1.77
N THR A 96 -14.87 -3.88 3.08
CA THR A 96 -15.94 -4.50 3.87
C THR A 96 -17.32 -4.06 3.37
N GLN A 97 -17.50 -2.76 3.09
CA GLN A 97 -18.75 -2.24 2.51
C GLN A 97 -19.04 -2.79 1.11
N TYR A 98 -18.01 -2.97 0.29
CA TYR A 98 -18.13 -3.64 -1.01
C TYR A 98 -18.59 -5.09 -0.85
N ARG A 99 -17.87 -5.89 -0.03
CA ARG A 99 -18.19 -7.30 0.23
C ARG A 99 -19.59 -7.46 0.79
N PHE A 100 -19.97 -6.65 1.77
CA PHE A 100 -21.31 -6.68 2.37
C PHE A 100 -22.40 -6.38 1.33
N SER A 101 -22.20 -5.36 0.49
CA SER A 101 -23.16 -5.01 -0.57
C SER A 101 -23.30 -6.12 -1.61
N ASN A 102 -22.17 -6.74 -1.96
CA ASN A 102 -22.15 -7.84 -2.92
C ASN A 102 -22.83 -9.09 -2.35
N ASN A 103 -22.60 -9.41 -1.08
CA ASN A 103 -23.25 -10.54 -0.42
C ASN A 103 -24.78 -10.36 -0.33
N ILE A 104 -25.26 -9.16 0.02
CA ILE A 104 -26.70 -8.86 0.02
C ILE A 104 -27.30 -9.05 -1.37
N LEU A 105 -26.61 -8.55 -2.40
CA LEU A 105 -27.08 -8.71 -3.78
C LEU A 105 -27.14 -10.19 -4.18
N SER A 106 -26.10 -10.96 -3.90
CA SER A 106 -26.07 -12.40 -4.18
C SER A 106 -27.22 -13.13 -3.46
N LEU A 107 -27.52 -12.76 -2.21
CA LEU A 107 -28.68 -13.30 -1.47
C LEU A 107 -30.01 -12.96 -2.16
N LEU A 108 -30.21 -11.72 -2.60
CA LEU A 108 -31.42 -11.31 -3.30
C LEU A 108 -31.61 -12.04 -4.63
N ILE A 109 -30.52 -12.21 -5.41
CA ILE A 109 -30.54 -12.96 -6.67
C ILE A 109 -30.86 -14.43 -6.41
N MET A 110 -30.28 -15.03 -5.36
CA MET A 110 -30.53 -16.41 -4.97
C MET A 110 -31.99 -16.63 -4.59
N VAL A 111 -32.54 -15.81 -3.69
CA VAL A 111 -33.95 -15.89 -3.27
C VAL A 111 -34.89 -15.68 -4.47
N GLY A 112 -34.58 -14.71 -5.33
CA GLY A 112 -35.34 -14.46 -6.55
C GLY A 112 -35.32 -15.63 -7.53
N SER A 113 -34.18 -16.33 -7.65
CA SER A 113 -34.06 -17.49 -8.55
C SER A 113 -34.80 -18.73 -8.04
N ILE A 114 -34.96 -18.88 -6.73
CA ILE A 114 -35.64 -20.02 -6.09
C ILE A 114 -37.17 -19.89 -6.19
N PHE A 115 -37.68 -18.66 -6.17
CA PHE A 115 -39.12 -18.37 -6.12
C PHE A 115 -39.94 -18.99 -7.28
N PRO A 116 -39.55 -18.89 -8.56
CA PRO A 116 -40.25 -19.56 -9.66
C PRO A 116 -40.30 -21.08 -9.50
N MET A 117 -39.24 -21.67 -8.93
CA MET A 117 -39.15 -23.11 -8.74
C MET A 117 -40.12 -23.62 -7.68
N ILE A 118 -40.22 -22.89 -6.55
CA ILE A 118 -41.20 -23.18 -5.51
C ILE A 118 -42.62 -23.08 -6.05
N LEU A 119 -42.93 -22.05 -6.84
CA LEU A 119 -44.24 -21.87 -7.44
C LEU A 119 -44.63 -23.04 -8.37
N VAL A 120 -43.72 -23.50 -9.22
CA VAL A 120 -44.01 -24.62 -10.13
C VAL A 120 -44.16 -25.94 -9.37
N VAL A 121 -43.38 -26.15 -8.30
CA VAL A 121 -43.57 -27.32 -7.43
C VAL A 121 -44.95 -27.29 -6.77
N LEU A 122 -45.34 -26.17 -6.16
CA LEU A 122 -46.64 -26.03 -5.50
C LEU A 122 -47.80 -26.17 -6.48
N TRP A 123 -47.69 -25.56 -7.66
CA TRP A 123 -48.71 -25.66 -8.71
C TRP A 123 -48.85 -27.10 -9.23
N THR A 124 -47.73 -27.80 -9.46
CA THR A 124 -47.75 -29.19 -9.91
C THR A 124 -48.32 -30.13 -8.84
N LEU A 125 -48.05 -29.87 -7.56
CA LEU A 125 -48.65 -30.62 -6.44
C LEU A 125 -50.16 -30.39 -6.34
N ALA A 126 -50.63 -29.16 -6.55
CA ALA A 126 -52.05 -28.83 -6.54
C ALA A 126 -52.81 -29.44 -7.73
N ASP A 127 -52.22 -29.41 -8.93
CA ASP A 127 -52.79 -30.01 -10.16
C ASP A 127 -52.78 -31.54 -10.13
N SER A 128 -51.79 -32.14 -9.47
CA SER A 128 -51.60 -33.61 -9.43
C SER A 128 -52.34 -34.31 -8.29
N ALA A 129 -53.14 -33.60 -7.48
CA ALA A 129 -53.85 -34.16 -6.32
C ALA A 129 -54.79 -35.34 -6.67
N GLY A 130 -55.20 -35.47 -7.93
CA GLY A 130 -56.04 -36.57 -8.43
C GLY A 130 -55.30 -37.76 -9.07
N ASN A 131 -53.98 -37.71 -9.26
CA ASN A 131 -53.23 -38.76 -9.96
C ASN A 131 -51.95 -39.17 -9.20
N VAL A 132 -52.03 -40.31 -8.52
CA VAL A 132 -50.97 -40.89 -7.67
C VAL A 132 -49.63 -41.03 -8.43
N GLY A 133 -49.67 -41.31 -9.73
CA GLY A 133 -48.46 -41.46 -10.55
C GLY A 133 -47.67 -40.16 -10.75
N ARG A 134 -48.36 -39.05 -10.98
CA ARG A 134 -47.72 -37.72 -11.12
C ARG A 134 -47.26 -37.17 -9.77
N MET A 135 -48.00 -37.42 -8.70
CA MET A 135 -47.60 -37.00 -7.36
C MET A 135 -46.33 -37.71 -6.90
N THR A 136 -46.21 -39.01 -7.20
CA THR A 136 -45.01 -39.81 -6.89
C THR A 136 -43.78 -39.32 -7.67
N SER A 137 -43.92 -38.95 -8.94
CA SER A 137 -42.79 -38.44 -9.72
C SER A 137 -42.29 -37.08 -9.23
N VAL A 138 -43.18 -36.19 -8.78
CA VAL A 138 -42.80 -34.91 -8.17
C VAL A 138 -42.05 -35.13 -6.85
N ILE A 139 -42.53 -36.02 -5.98
CA ILE A 139 -41.89 -36.32 -4.69
C ILE A 139 -40.49 -36.90 -4.88
N VAL A 140 -40.33 -37.83 -5.83
CA VAL A 140 -39.03 -38.46 -6.13
C VAL A 140 -38.03 -37.45 -6.71
N THR A 141 -38.51 -36.40 -7.38
CA THR A 141 -37.63 -35.42 -8.04
C THR A 141 -37.32 -34.19 -7.20
N LEU A 142 -38.04 -33.94 -6.11
CA LEU A 142 -37.78 -32.86 -5.15
C LEU A 142 -36.33 -32.78 -4.65
N PRO A 143 -35.68 -33.88 -4.22
CA PRO A 143 -34.28 -33.84 -3.78
C PRO A 143 -33.34 -33.34 -4.89
N ARG A 144 -33.64 -33.71 -6.14
CA ARG A 144 -32.88 -33.27 -7.31
C ARG A 144 -33.09 -31.79 -7.61
N GLN A 145 -34.29 -31.26 -7.38
CA GLN A 145 -34.58 -29.83 -7.53
C GLN A 145 -33.81 -28.97 -6.51
N VAL A 146 -33.69 -29.44 -5.27
CA VAL A 146 -32.90 -28.77 -4.22
C VAL A 146 -31.42 -28.75 -4.58
N SER A 147 -30.87 -29.88 -5.05
CA SER A 147 -29.47 -29.98 -5.49
C SER A 147 -29.17 -29.03 -6.66
N ASN A 148 -30.10 -28.87 -7.60
CA ASN A 148 -29.94 -27.95 -8.72
C ASN A 148 -29.92 -26.47 -8.32
N ILE A 149 -30.73 -26.08 -7.33
CA ILE A 149 -30.71 -24.73 -6.75
C ILE A 149 -29.35 -24.43 -6.10
N GLN A 150 -28.78 -25.42 -5.40
CA GLN A 150 -27.44 -25.29 -4.80
C GLN A 150 -26.37 -25.09 -5.88
N TYR A 151 -26.45 -25.81 -7.00
CA TYR A 151 -25.50 -25.61 -8.10
C TYR A 151 -25.57 -24.22 -8.74
N LEU A 152 -26.77 -23.64 -8.88
CA LEU A 152 -26.91 -22.26 -9.39
C LEU A 152 -26.25 -21.23 -8.47
N SER A 153 -26.42 -21.42 -7.16
CA SER A 153 -25.84 -20.53 -6.13
C SER A 153 -24.31 -20.54 -6.15
N VAL A 154 -23.72 -21.73 -6.26
CA VAL A 154 -22.27 -21.94 -6.34
C VAL A 154 -21.67 -21.34 -7.62
N ILE A 155 -22.41 -21.32 -8.73
CA ILE A 155 -21.94 -20.68 -9.98
C ILE A 155 -21.84 -19.16 -9.81
N VAL A 156 -22.82 -18.53 -9.16
CA VAL A 156 -22.80 -17.07 -8.91
C VAL A 156 -21.59 -16.70 -8.05
N GLU A 157 -21.30 -17.49 -7.03
CA GLU A 157 -20.14 -17.34 -6.15
C GLU A 157 -18.82 -17.47 -6.93
N TYR A 158 -18.65 -18.54 -7.71
CA TYR A 158 -17.45 -18.74 -8.53
C TYR A 158 -17.22 -17.64 -9.58
N VAL A 159 -18.28 -17.16 -10.24
CA VAL A 159 -18.16 -16.07 -11.23
C VAL A 159 -17.69 -14.78 -10.55
N THR A 160 -18.14 -14.53 -9.33
CA THR A 160 -17.74 -13.35 -8.55
C THR A 160 -16.30 -13.49 -8.03
N GLU A 161 -15.90 -14.67 -7.57
CA GLU A 161 -14.55 -14.91 -7.05
C GLU A 161 -13.46 -14.92 -8.13
N LEU A 162 -13.74 -15.44 -9.32
CA LEU A 162 -12.79 -15.45 -10.44
C LEU A 162 -12.36 -14.04 -10.85
N VAL A 163 -13.26 -13.06 -10.75
CA VAL A 163 -12.94 -11.64 -10.97
C VAL A 163 -11.96 -11.14 -9.90
N GLY A 164 -12.10 -11.58 -8.65
CA GLY A 164 -11.22 -11.17 -7.55
C GLY A 164 -9.84 -11.83 -7.56
N ILE A 165 -9.73 -13.10 -7.95
CA ILE A 165 -8.46 -13.84 -7.97
C ILE A 165 -7.52 -13.32 -9.07
N ARG A 166 -8.05 -13.01 -10.24
CA ARG A 166 -7.27 -12.48 -11.37
C ARG A 166 -6.52 -11.21 -10.99
N GLU A 167 -7.17 -10.33 -10.23
CA GLU A 167 -6.57 -9.07 -9.78
C GLU A 167 -5.48 -9.28 -8.72
N LYS A 168 -5.67 -10.24 -7.81
CA LYS A 168 -4.65 -10.57 -6.79
C LYS A 168 -3.37 -11.15 -7.40
N VAL A 169 -3.50 -12.03 -8.39
CA VAL A 169 -2.35 -12.63 -9.09
C VAL A 169 -1.54 -11.57 -9.83
N ARG A 170 -2.21 -10.60 -10.47
CA ARG A 170 -1.54 -9.48 -11.15
C ARG A 170 -0.71 -8.61 -10.20
N ASN A 171 -1.17 -8.42 -8.96
CA ASN A 171 -0.44 -7.61 -7.98
C ASN A 171 0.79 -8.32 -7.40
N ILE A 172 0.74 -9.66 -7.27
CA ILE A 172 1.87 -10.46 -6.77
C ILE A 172 3.00 -10.51 -7.80
N ASP A 173 2.65 -10.64 -9.09
CA ASP A 173 3.62 -10.71 -10.20
C ASP A 173 4.50 -9.44 -10.29
N HIS A 174 3.91 -8.28 -10.01
CA HIS A 174 4.63 -6.99 -9.95
C HIS A 174 5.50 -6.81 -8.71
N ALA A 175 5.19 -7.46 -7.59
CA ALA A 175 5.95 -7.32 -6.34
C ALA A 175 7.11 -8.32 -6.24
N ALA A 176 6.96 -9.50 -6.84
CA ALA A 176 7.96 -10.57 -6.78
C ALA A 176 9.22 -10.30 -7.62
N SER A 177 9.18 -9.32 -8.53
CA SER A 177 10.26 -9.01 -9.47
C SER A 177 11.35 -8.06 -8.92
N ALA A 178 11.26 -7.61 -7.66
CA ALA A 178 12.13 -6.57 -7.10
C ALA A 178 12.94 -6.99 -5.85
N VAL A 179 13.37 -8.25 -5.75
CA VAL A 179 14.26 -8.69 -4.66
C VAL A 179 15.69 -8.85 -5.18
N GLU A 180 16.49 -7.79 -5.05
CA GLU A 180 17.95 -7.86 -5.21
C GLU A 180 18.62 -8.47 -3.97
N LYS A 181 19.66 -9.26 -4.20
CA LYS A 181 20.38 -10.02 -3.17
C LYS A 181 21.35 -9.12 -2.40
N GLU A 182 21.23 -9.16 -1.08
CA GLU A 182 21.87 -8.29 -0.07
C GLU A 182 23.41 -8.44 0.09
N ASN A 183 24.03 -9.46 -0.50
CA ASN A 183 25.37 -9.92 -0.07
C ASN A 183 26.58 -9.35 -0.84
N GLN A 184 26.52 -8.17 -1.47
CA GLN A 184 27.64 -7.64 -2.28
C GLN A 184 28.14 -6.23 -1.95
N TYR A 185 27.69 -5.58 -0.88
CA TYR A 185 28.09 -4.19 -0.60
C TYR A 185 28.91 -4.07 0.69
N HIS A 186 30.24 -4.16 0.57
CA HIS A 186 31.16 -3.68 1.60
C HIS A 186 31.59 -2.26 1.25
N GLY A 187 30.85 -1.26 1.75
CA GLY A 187 31.27 0.14 1.65
C GLY A 187 32.55 0.37 2.44
N THR A 188 33.66 0.69 1.76
CA THR A 188 34.93 1.03 2.41
C THR A 188 35.08 2.54 2.51
N ILE A 189 35.26 3.07 3.71
CA ILE A 189 35.50 4.51 3.94
C ILE A 189 36.99 4.78 3.75
N ARG A 190 37.33 5.69 2.83
CA ARG A 190 38.71 6.11 2.56
C ARG A 190 39.02 7.42 3.30
N TRP A 191 39.43 7.32 4.56
CA TRP A 191 39.71 8.46 5.46
C TRP A 191 40.71 9.48 4.92
N GLU A 192 41.73 9.03 4.19
CA GLU A 192 42.73 9.88 3.52
C GLU A 192 42.11 10.91 2.54
N ASN A 193 40.93 10.60 2.01
CA ASN A 193 40.24 11.44 1.02
C ASN A 193 39.10 12.27 1.64
N LEU A 194 38.93 12.21 2.97
CA LEU A 194 37.92 12.97 3.71
C LEU A 194 38.58 14.15 4.43
N ARG A 195 37.94 15.31 4.33
CA ARG A 195 38.29 16.53 5.06
C ARG A 195 37.09 17.03 5.82
N PHE A 196 37.32 17.45 7.05
CA PHE A 196 36.30 17.95 7.95
C PHE A 196 36.64 19.41 8.28
N SER A 197 35.69 20.32 8.21
CA SER A 197 35.92 21.72 8.58
C SER A 197 34.75 22.30 9.34
N SER A 198 35.03 23.23 10.25
CA SER A 198 34.04 24.05 10.94
C SER A 198 34.53 25.49 10.93
N GLY A 199 33.91 26.33 10.08
CA GLY A 199 34.44 27.67 9.81
C GLY A 199 35.85 27.60 9.23
N ASP A 200 36.80 28.31 9.85
CA ASP A 200 38.20 28.37 9.41
C ASP A 200 39.07 27.21 9.95
N VAL A 201 38.51 26.33 10.77
CA VAL A 201 39.25 25.22 11.39
C VAL A 201 39.05 23.95 10.58
N GLU A 202 40.15 23.37 10.08
CA GLU A 202 40.16 22.02 9.50
C GLU A 202 40.52 20.96 10.55
N PHE A 203 39.79 19.85 10.52
CA PHE A 203 40.03 18.65 11.32
C PHE A 203 40.39 17.48 10.41
N ARG A 204 41.21 16.57 10.93
CA ARG A 204 41.51 15.28 10.30
C ARG A 204 41.26 14.17 11.30
N PHE A 205 40.58 13.13 10.82
CA PHE A 205 40.29 11.93 11.58
C PHE A 205 40.84 10.72 10.81
N GLU A 206 41.42 9.76 11.53
CA GLU A 206 42.05 8.58 10.95
C GLU A 206 41.11 7.36 10.91
N ASN A 207 40.06 7.36 11.74
CA ASN A 207 39.12 6.27 11.88
C ASN A 207 37.70 6.78 12.24
N VAL A 208 36.71 5.88 12.21
CA VAL A 208 35.31 6.20 12.54
C VAL A 208 35.19 6.55 14.02
N GLU A 209 35.89 5.81 14.87
CA GLU A 209 35.74 5.83 16.33
C GLU A 209 36.13 7.19 16.91
N ASN A 210 37.29 7.73 16.53
CA ASN A 210 37.77 9.06 16.95
C ASN A 210 36.79 10.15 16.50
N PHE A 211 36.20 10.00 15.31
CA PHE A 211 35.24 10.97 14.81
C PHE A 211 33.92 10.89 15.59
N LEU A 212 33.42 9.68 15.90
CA LEU A 212 32.22 9.49 16.72
C LEU A 212 32.40 10.01 18.14
N GLU A 213 33.59 9.83 18.73
CA GLU A 213 33.93 10.37 20.06
C GLU A 213 33.91 11.90 20.05
N PHE A 214 34.57 12.53 19.07
CA PHE A 214 34.51 13.99 18.88
C PHE A 214 33.07 14.51 18.74
N LEU A 215 32.24 13.84 17.94
CA LEU A 215 30.84 14.22 17.76
C LEU A 215 30.02 14.06 19.04
N LYS A 216 30.32 13.03 19.84
CA LYS A 216 29.66 12.81 21.13
C LYS A 216 29.99 13.94 22.09
N ASP A 217 31.26 14.33 22.19
CA ASP A 217 31.69 15.45 23.04
C ASP A 217 31.01 16.76 22.62
N CYS A 218 30.97 17.06 21.31
CA CYS A 218 30.25 18.23 20.80
C CYS A 218 28.75 18.20 21.15
N ALA A 219 28.11 17.02 21.09
CA ALA A 219 26.69 16.87 21.38
C ALA A 219 26.36 16.93 22.89
N GLU A 220 27.29 16.51 23.75
CA GLU A 220 27.16 16.58 25.21
C GLU A 220 27.44 17.99 25.74
N GLU A 221 28.44 18.67 25.19
CA GLU A 221 28.80 20.05 25.56
C GLU A 221 27.92 21.13 24.88
N GLU A 222 26.89 20.72 24.14
CA GLU A 222 25.98 21.64 23.41
C GLU A 222 26.72 22.61 22.48
N ARG A 223 27.84 22.17 21.89
CA ARG A 223 28.58 22.92 20.88
C ARG A 223 27.83 22.85 19.56
N TYR A 224 26.91 23.77 19.37
CA TYR A 224 26.13 23.88 18.14
C TYR A 224 26.93 24.59 17.03
N GLY A 225 26.66 24.23 15.79
CA GLY A 225 27.41 24.72 14.64
C GLY A 225 27.28 23.81 13.42
N ARG A 226 28.15 24.04 12.43
CA ARG A 226 28.19 23.30 11.17
C ARG A 226 29.56 22.67 10.97
N ILE A 227 29.58 21.37 10.73
CA ILE A 227 30.75 20.61 10.31
C ILE A 227 30.52 20.21 8.86
N LEU A 228 31.39 20.69 7.98
CA LEU A 228 31.40 20.35 6.58
C LEU A 228 32.34 19.16 6.34
N ILE A 229 31.82 18.12 5.69
CA ILE A 229 32.56 16.95 5.23
C ILE A 229 32.72 17.05 3.72
N THR A 230 33.96 17.16 3.26
CA THR A 230 34.30 17.16 1.83
C THR A 230 35.21 15.99 1.48
N GLY A 231 35.15 15.55 0.23
CA GLY A 231 35.99 14.46 -0.26
C GLY A 231 35.65 14.07 -1.68
N THR A 232 36.51 13.26 -2.30
CA THR A 232 36.32 12.77 -3.67
C THR A 232 35.09 11.85 -3.78
N ASN A 233 34.56 11.68 -4.98
CA ASN A 233 33.45 10.74 -5.20
C ASN A 233 33.91 9.32 -4.88
N GLY A 234 33.07 8.56 -4.16
CA GLY A 234 33.41 7.20 -3.72
C GLY A 234 34.36 7.12 -2.51
N SER A 235 34.68 8.23 -1.83
CA SER A 235 35.48 8.20 -0.59
C SER A 235 34.73 7.67 0.64
N GLY A 236 33.42 7.46 0.54
CA GLY A 236 32.58 6.96 1.62
C GLY A 236 31.89 8.03 2.46
N LYS A 237 31.71 9.27 1.95
CA LYS A 237 31.04 10.38 2.66
C LYS A 237 29.65 10.00 3.18
N THR A 238 28.78 9.51 2.30
CA THR A 238 27.44 9.02 2.67
C THR A 238 27.52 7.81 3.59
N THR A 239 28.49 6.91 3.39
CA THR A 239 28.73 5.75 4.28
C THR A 239 29.08 6.20 5.71
N VAL A 240 29.88 7.26 5.86
CA VAL A 240 30.16 7.88 7.17
C VAL A 240 28.90 8.44 7.79
N LEU A 241 28.07 9.18 7.03
CA LEU A 241 26.78 9.69 7.55
C LEU A 241 25.86 8.57 8.04
N MET A 242 25.77 7.47 7.28
CA MET A 242 24.96 6.31 7.67
C MET A 242 25.50 5.67 8.96
N ARG A 243 26.83 5.57 9.11
CA ARG A 243 27.46 5.04 10.31
C ARG A 243 27.22 5.91 11.55
N ILE A 244 27.21 7.24 11.37
CA ILE A 244 26.82 8.20 12.43
C ILE A 244 25.36 8.01 12.81
N LYS A 245 24.47 7.89 11.81
CA LYS A 245 23.03 7.66 12.06
C LYS A 245 22.79 6.37 12.83
N GLU A 246 23.50 5.31 12.49
CA GLU A 246 23.45 4.02 13.20
C GLU A 246 23.92 4.15 14.65
N TYR A 247 25.03 4.85 14.89
CA TYR A 247 25.59 5.02 16.23
C TYR A 247 24.74 5.91 17.16
N PHE A 248 24.26 7.06 16.66
CA PHE A 248 23.47 8.01 17.47
C PHE A 248 21.97 7.69 17.48
N GLY A 249 21.50 6.80 16.60
CA GLY A 249 20.12 6.33 16.57
C GLY A 249 19.11 7.47 16.48
N ASP A 250 18.18 7.52 17.43
CA ASP A 250 17.14 8.55 17.50
C ASP A 250 17.67 9.97 17.79
N ARG A 251 18.90 10.12 18.29
CA ARG A 251 19.51 11.44 18.57
C ARG A 251 20.04 12.15 17.33
N ALA A 252 20.11 11.42 16.20
CA ALA A 252 20.52 11.95 14.91
C ALA A 252 19.37 11.87 13.90
N TYR A 253 19.19 12.94 13.13
CA TYR A 253 18.22 13.01 12.06
C TYR A 253 18.93 13.15 10.71
N LEU A 254 18.66 12.24 9.78
CA LEU A 254 19.30 12.22 8.46
C LEU A 254 18.37 12.81 7.39
N PHE A 255 18.87 13.78 6.64
CA PHE A 255 18.32 14.31 5.40
C PHE A 255 19.12 13.74 4.22
N PRO A 256 18.62 12.68 3.58
CA PRO A 256 19.26 12.07 2.41
C PRO A 256 19.00 12.89 1.13
N ASN A 257 19.92 12.82 0.17
CA ASN A 257 19.73 13.42 -1.16
C ASN A 257 18.78 12.59 -2.05
N HIS A 258 18.91 11.26 -2.01
CA HIS A 258 18.35 10.36 -3.02
C HIS A 258 17.07 9.63 -2.59
N THR A 259 16.71 9.65 -1.31
CA THR A 259 15.56 8.90 -0.79
C THR A 259 14.42 9.83 -0.36
N ARG A 260 13.19 9.35 -0.51
CA ARG A 260 11.98 10.12 -0.23
C ARG A 260 11.49 9.81 1.18
N LEU A 261 11.96 10.59 2.14
CA LEU A 261 11.39 10.59 3.48
C LEU A 261 9.92 11.05 3.46
N PHE A 262 9.11 10.44 4.32
CA PHE A 262 7.72 10.81 4.48
C PHE A 262 7.59 12.13 5.24
N PHE A 263 6.95 13.10 4.59
CA PHE A 263 6.56 14.39 5.15
C PHE A 263 5.10 14.67 4.82
N GLU A 264 4.39 15.33 5.72
CA GLU A 264 2.94 15.45 5.61
C GLU A 264 2.53 16.52 4.58
N ASP A 265 3.32 17.57 4.44
CA ASP A 265 3.04 18.67 3.51
C ASP A 265 3.59 18.43 2.11
N SER A 266 4.71 17.72 2.01
CA SER A 266 5.38 17.35 0.75
C SER A 266 4.56 16.36 -0.09
N ASN A 267 3.60 15.67 0.54
CA ASN A 267 2.65 14.77 -0.12
C ASN A 267 1.34 15.44 -0.55
N LYS A 268 1.15 16.74 -0.24
CA LYS A 268 -0.07 17.49 -0.60
C LYS A 268 0.11 18.35 -1.85
N LYS A 269 1.35 18.67 -2.24
CA LYS A 269 1.67 19.55 -3.37
C LYS A 269 2.84 18.99 -4.18
N GLU A 270 2.78 19.17 -5.50
CA GLU A 270 3.93 18.93 -6.37
C GLU A 270 4.96 20.04 -6.16
N TYR A 271 6.06 19.70 -5.47
CA TYR A 271 7.20 20.59 -5.26
C TYR A 271 8.36 20.22 -6.17
N SER A 272 9.09 21.23 -6.65
CA SER A 272 10.44 21.04 -7.21
C SER A 272 11.40 20.49 -6.15
N THR A 273 12.54 19.93 -6.55
CA THR A 273 13.51 19.33 -5.62
C THR A 273 13.94 20.31 -4.51
N GLY A 274 14.25 21.56 -4.86
CA GLY A 274 14.60 22.60 -3.90
C GLY A 274 13.45 23.04 -2.99
N GLN A 275 12.26 23.27 -3.55
CA GLN A 275 11.08 23.61 -2.75
C GLN A 275 10.71 22.50 -1.76
N ARG A 276 10.91 21.24 -2.16
CA ARG A 276 10.66 20.07 -1.31
C ARG A 276 11.65 20.01 -0.16
N LEU A 277 12.95 20.16 -0.44
CA LEU A 277 13.96 20.21 0.62
C LEU A 277 13.65 21.34 1.61
N ARG A 278 13.28 22.52 1.11
CA ARG A 278 12.87 23.64 1.94
C ARG A 278 11.66 23.31 2.82
N ALA A 279 10.58 22.80 2.24
CA ALA A 279 9.38 22.42 2.98
C ALA A 279 9.67 21.34 4.03
N ASN A 280 10.55 20.38 3.72
CA ASN A 280 10.96 19.33 4.65
C ASN A 280 11.76 19.91 5.84
N VAL A 281 12.71 20.82 5.57
CA VAL A 281 13.51 21.47 6.62
C VAL A 281 12.65 22.40 7.47
N GLU A 282 11.73 23.15 6.86
CA GLU A 282 10.72 23.95 7.56
C GLU A 282 9.83 23.07 8.46
N GLU A 283 9.33 21.94 7.95
CA GLU A 283 8.51 21.02 8.73
C GLU A 283 9.29 20.49 9.95
N VAL A 284 10.57 20.14 9.78
CA VAL A 284 11.43 19.72 10.89
C VAL A 284 11.67 20.88 11.87
N LEU A 285 12.01 22.07 11.40
CA LEU A 285 12.23 23.24 12.26
C LEU A 285 10.99 23.57 13.11
N ASP A 286 9.81 23.57 12.50
CA ASP A 286 8.58 24.04 13.13
C ASP A 286 7.86 22.96 13.94
N ARG A 287 7.86 21.71 13.43
CA ARG A 287 7.06 20.61 14.00
C ARG A 287 7.90 19.61 14.78
N MET A 288 9.20 19.47 14.49
CA MET A 288 10.08 18.63 15.28
C MET A 288 10.53 19.41 16.54
N LYS A 289 9.77 19.22 17.61
CA LYS A 289 10.05 19.78 18.95
C LYS A 289 10.74 18.79 19.88
N ASP A 290 11.21 17.67 19.35
CA ASP A 290 11.89 16.65 20.13
C ASP A 290 13.28 17.16 20.57
N PRO A 291 13.52 17.41 21.87
CA PRO A 291 14.80 17.91 22.37
C PRO A 291 15.87 16.81 22.39
N SER A 292 15.52 15.55 22.12
CA SER A 292 16.48 14.45 22.10
C SER A 292 17.35 14.42 20.83
N VAL A 293 16.91 15.09 19.77
CA VAL A 293 17.66 15.17 18.51
C VAL A 293 18.65 16.32 18.58
N ARG A 294 19.93 15.97 18.57
CA ARG A 294 21.05 16.90 18.72
C ARG A 294 21.94 16.97 17.50
N LEU A 295 21.88 15.98 16.61
CA LEU A 295 22.64 15.93 15.37
C LEU A 295 21.71 15.95 14.16
N PHE A 296 21.98 16.83 13.20
CA PHE A 296 21.30 16.87 11.91
C PHE A 296 22.32 16.57 10.81
N LEU A 297 22.06 15.52 10.04
CA LEU A 297 22.95 15.01 9.00
C LEU A 297 22.35 15.38 7.64
N PHE A 298 23.08 16.11 6.80
CA PHE A 298 22.65 16.50 5.47
C PHE A 298 23.58 15.87 4.44
N ASP A 299 23.03 14.99 3.60
CA ASP A 299 23.76 14.37 2.50
C ASP A 299 23.53 15.19 1.22
N GLU A 300 24.61 15.76 0.67
CA GLU A 300 24.64 16.46 -0.63
C GLU A 300 23.45 17.39 -0.92
N TRP A 301 22.99 18.12 0.10
CA TRP A 301 21.75 18.91 0.00
C TRP A 301 21.81 20.02 -1.06
N ASN A 302 23.02 20.46 -1.42
CA ASN A 302 23.26 21.48 -2.45
C ASN A 302 23.30 20.89 -3.88
N ALA A 303 23.34 19.57 -4.04
CA ALA A 303 23.37 18.94 -5.35
C ALA A 303 22.06 19.22 -6.10
N ASN A 304 22.16 19.86 -7.27
CA ASN A 304 21.04 20.24 -8.14
C ASN A 304 20.22 21.48 -7.71
N LEU A 305 20.79 22.37 -6.89
CA LEU A 305 20.21 23.67 -6.55
C LEU A 305 21.00 24.82 -7.19
N ASP A 306 20.30 25.87 -7.64
CA ASP A 306 20.94 27.13 -8.05
C ASP A 306 21.46 27.92 -6.84
N GLU A 307 22.31 28.93 -7.10
CA GLU A 307 22.97 29.71 -6.04
C GLU A 307 21.98 30.43 -5.11
N GLU A 308 20.84 30.89 -5.65
CA GLU A 308 19.79 31.58 -4.88
C GLU A 308 19.11 30.61 -3.90
N ASN A 309 18.68 29.44 -4.38
CA ASN A 309 18.07 28.40 -3.53
C ASN A 309 19.08 27.83 -2.53
N GLN A 310 20.36 27.70 -2.90
CA GLN A 310 21.41 27.27 -1.98
C GLN A 310 21.57 28.27 -0.82
N LYS A 311 21.55 29.58 -1.13
CA LYS A 311 21.64 30.63 -0.12
C LYS A 311 20.43 30.60 0.82
N GLU A 312 19.22 30.51 0.28
CA GLU A 312 18.01 30.40 1.09
C GLU A 312 18.07 29.19 2.02
N ILE A 313 18.32 27.99 1.48
CA ILE A 313 18.36 26.76 2.29
C ILE A 313 19.49 26.81 3.33
N SER A 314 20.63 27.43 3.00
CA SER A 314 21.70 27.66 3.98
C SER A 314 21.20 28.48 5.18
N GLU A 315 20.38 29.52 4.97
CA GLU A 315 19.82 30.30 6.08
C GLU A 315 18.84 29.49 6.95
N TYR A 316 18.09 28.54 6.37
CA TYR A 316 17.28 27.59 7.15
C TYR A 316 18.16 26.64 7.96
N ILE A 317 19.23 26.12 7.36
CA ILE A 317 20.21 25.26 8.02
C ILE A 317 20.90 26.02 9.15
N ASP A 318 21.26 27.30 8.97
CA ASP A 318 21.86 28.13 10.01
C ASP A 318 20.91 28.36 11.19
N ARG A 319 19.60 28.45 10.94
CA ARG A 319 18.60 28.46 12.03
C ARG A 319 18.54 27.12 12.77
N LEU A 320 18.64 26.01 12.05
CA LEU A 320 18.70 24.67 12.64
C LEU A 320 19.99 24.47 13.46
N ALA A 321 21.10 25.07 13.01
CA ALA A 321 22.41 25.02 13.67
C ALA A 321 22.44 25.76 15.01
N LYS A 322 21.40 26.54 15.36
CA LYS A 322 21.24 27.13 16.69
C LYS A 322 20.63 26.15 17.70
N ARG A 323 20.07 25.04 17.23
CA ARG A 323 19.35 24.04 18.04
C ARG A 323 20.08 22.70 18.13
N GLY A 324 21.11 22.49 17.32
CA GLY A 324 21.86 21.24 17.25
C GLY A 324 23.10 21.37 16.39
N LEU A 325 23.91 20.31 16.39
CA LEU A 325 25.09 20.20 15.55
C LEU A 325 24.67 19.72 14.15
N ILE A 326 25.15 20.41 13.12
CA ILE A 326 24.87 20.05 11.73
C ILE A 326 26.12 19.44 11.10
N LEU A 327 25.96 18.27 10.50
CA LEU A 327 26.95 17.61 9.67
C LEU A 327 26.46 17.65 8.24
N GLU A 328 27.18 18.36 7.38
CA GLU A 328 26.82 18.45 5.97
C GLU A 328 27.90 17.84 5.09
N VAL A 329 27.49 16.97 4.17
CA VAL A 329 28.36 16.43 3.13
C VAL A 329 28.19 17.26 1.89
N ARG A 330 29.31 17.73 1.32
CA ARG A 330 29.34 18.37 0.00
C ARG A 330 30.43 17.76 -0.86
N ASN A 331 30.19 17.71 -2.16
CA ASN A 331 31.25 17.49 -3.11
C ASN A 331 32.11 18.75 -3.20
N LYS A 332 33.43 18.57 -3.20
CA LYS A 332 34.33 19.67 -3.52
C LYS A 332 34.07 20.02 -4.99
N GLU A 333 33.65 21.25 -5.28
CA GLU A 333 33.98 21.82 -6.57
C GLU A 333 35.50 21.84 -6.64
N VAL A 334 36.05 21.21 -7.67
CA VAL A 334 37.48 21.22 -7.97
C VAL A 334 37.84 22.59 -8.52
#